data_AF-A0A3P7IPY2-F1
#
_entry.id   AF-A0A3P7IPY2-F1
#
_cell.length_a   1.000
_cell.length_b   1.000
_cell.length_c   1.000
_cell.angle_alpha   90.00
_cell.angle_beta   90.00
_cell.angle_gamma   90.00
#
_symmetry.space_group_name_H-M   'P 1'
#
loop_
_entity.id
_entity.type
_entity.pdbx_description
1 polymer ?
#
loop_
_entity_poly.entity_id
_entity_poly.type
_entity_poly.pdbx_seq_one_letter_code
_entity_poly.pdbx_strand_id
1 'polypeptide(L)'
;MSGAPCADVCRVSFLIKDDGIEFPMITLCNFNPIKKSYIRYLNRTGDFSDDLLDYLMEFLIDANTLYGTADRETLHVGQKALDAYQILHPNFTVLDFFMKAGFSCEETMMLCSFGGRQFNCCQYMSAILTNLGKCFTLDMHGSGKDWMQKQMEAGVTAGLQIILDAHLEEQFDGTGGGNF
;
A
#
# COMPACT_ATOMS: atom_id res chain seq x y z
N MET A 1 -28.46 -5.16 49.57
CA MET A 1 -28.59 -6.15 48.49
C MET A 1 -29.76 -5.68 47.64
N SER A 2 -29.67 -5.39 46.35
CA SER A 2 -28.80 -5.92 45.30
C SER A 2 -28.63 -4.86 44.20
N GLY A 3 -27.42 -4.74 43.66
CA GLY A 3 -27.16 -3.96 42.47
C GLY A 3 -27.88 -4.55 41.25
N ALA A 4 -28.39 -3.69 40.38
CA ALA A 4 -28.83 -4.09 39.06
C ALA A 4 -27.60 -4.12 38.14
N PRO A 5 -27.24 -5.26 37.54
CA PRO A 5 -26.27 -5.30 36.46
C PRO A 5 -26.99 -4.98 35.15
N CYS A 6 -26.48 -4.03 34.37
CA CYS A 6 -26.79 -3.94 32.95
C CYS A 6 -26.36 -5.25 32.29
N ALA A 7 -27.33 -6.10 31.95
CA ALA A 7 -27.12 -7.25 31.09
C ALA A 7 -27.42 -6.80 29.66
N ASP A 8 -26.40 -6.28 28.98
CA ASP A 8 -26.52 -5.74 27.63
C ASP A 8 -26.89 -6.86 26.64
N VAL A 9 -28.13 -6.85 26.16
CA VAL A 9 -28.60 -7.72 25.08
C VAL A 9 -28.21 -7.05 23.75
N CYS A 10 -27.23 -7.62 23.04
CA CYS A 10 -26.91 -7.21 21.68
C CYS A 10 -28.01 -7.70 20.72
N ARG A 11 -28.81 -6.77 20.18
CA ARG A 11 -29.78 -7.07 19.12
C ARG A 11 -29.13 -6.84 17.75
N VAL A 12 -28.99 -7.90 16.98
CA VAL A 12 -28.53 -7.84 15.58
C VAL A 12 -29.74 -7.76 14.65
N SER A 13 -29.73 -6.84 13.71
CA SER A 13 -30.73 -6.73 12.63
C SER A 13 -30.04 -6.43 11.31
N PHE A 14 -30.41 -7.17 10.27
CA PHE A 14 -29.94 -6.91 8.90
C PHE A 14 -30.98 -6.04 8.18
N LEU A 15 -30.62 -4.79 7.91
CA LEU A 15 -31.44 -3.85 7.17
C LEU A 15 -30.72 -3.52 5.87
N ILE A 16 -31.26 -3.98 4.75
CA ILE A 16 -30.82 -3.57 3.41
C ILE A 16 -31.78 -2.46 3.00
N LYS A 17 -31.26 -1.26 2.72
CA LYS A 17 -32.08 -0.15 2.29
C LYS A 17 -32.41 -0.29 0.80
N ASP A 18 -33.59 0.17 0.40
CA ASP A 18 -34.03 0.16 -1.00
C ASP A 18 -33.19 1.07 -1.90
N ASP A 19 -32.49 2.06 -1.33
CA ASP A 19 -31.65 3.01 -2.05
C ASP A 19 -30.19 2.57 -2.22
N GLY A 20 -29.90 1.29 -1.96
CA GLY A 20 -28.58 0.68 -2.08
C GLY A 20 -27.69 0.87 -0.86
N ILE A 21 -26.53 0.23 -0.89
CA ILE A 21 -25.51 0.29 0.17
C ILE A 21 -24.37 1.17 -0.31
N GLU A 22 -23.91 2.08 0.54
CA GLU A 22 -22.73 2.91 0.27
C GLU A 22 -21.50 2.03 0.03
N PHE A 23 -20.81 2.28 -1.09
CA PHE A 23 -19.67 1.47 -1.47
C PHE A 23 -18.41 1.95 -0.73
N PRO A 24 -17.71 1.06 -0.02
CA PRO A 24 -16.58 1.47 0.82
C PRO A 24 -15.42 2.02 -0.01
N MET A 25 -14.55 2.80 0.63
CA MET A 25 -13.22 3.07 0.11
C MET A 25 -12.40 1.77 0.10
N ILE A 26 -11.68 1.53 -0.99
CA ILE A 26 -10.88 0.32 -1.17
C ILE A 26 -9.41 0.72 -1.27
N THR A 27 -8.57 0.19 -0.39
CA THR A 27 -7.11 0.37 -0.46
C THR A 27 -6.45 -0.91 -0.96
N LEU A 28 -5.62 -0.78 -2.00
CA LEU A 28 -4.89 -1.88 -2.63
C LEU A 28 -3.39 -1.61 -2.54
N CYS A 29 -2.64 -2.61 -2.10
CA CYS A 29 -1.20 -2.56 -1.95
C CYS A 29 -0.56 -3.73 -2.70
N ASN A 30 0.54 -3.46 -3.40
CA ASN A 30 1.42 -4.53 -3.85
C ASN A 30 2.25 -5.01 -2.64
N PHE A 31 2.44 -6.32 -2.49
CA PHE A 31 3.32 -6.87 -1.44
C PHE A 31 4.80 -6.59 -1.72
N ASN A 32 5.15 -6.23 -2.95
CA ASN A 32 6.47 -5.72 -3.29
C ASN A 32 6.50 -4.18 -3.15
N PRO A 33 7.08 -3.62 -2.07
CA PRO A 33 7.04 -2.18 -1.81
C PRO A 33 7.93 -1.37 -2.76
N ILE A 34 8.91 -2.02 -3.40
CA ILE A 34 9.94 -1.38 -4.22
C ILE A 34 10.20 -2.19 -5.48
N LYS A 35 10.24 -1.52 -6.63
CA LYS A 35 10.65 -2.10 -7.91
C LYS A 35 12.14 -2.46 -7.93
N LYS A 36 12.48 -3.71 -8.28
CA LYS A 36 13.87 -4.16 -8.52
C LYS A 36 14.58 -3.30 -9.55
N SER A 37 13.89 -2.89 -10.62
CA SER A 37 14.42 -1.99 -11.64
C SER A 37 14.79 -0.60 -11.09
N TYR A 38 14.05 -0.11 -10.09
CA TYR A 38 14.31 1.19 -9.47
C TYR A 38 15.58 1.17 -8.60
N ILE A 39 15.79 0.10 -7.83
CA ILE A 39 17.05 -0.08 -7.07
C ILE A 39 18.24 -0.18 -8.02
N ARG A 40 18.12 -0.96 -9.10
CA ARG A 40 19.17 -1.02 -10.14
C ARG A 40 19.45 0.32 -10.79
N TYR A 41 18.47 1.20 -10.89
CA TYR A 41 18.65 2.56 -11.39
C TYR A 41 19.43 3.43 -10.38
N LEU A 42 19.09 3.36 -9.09
CA LEU A 42 19.80 4.09 -8.03
C LEU A 42 21.23 3.59 -7.83
N ASN A 43 21.49 2.29 -7.94
CA ASN A 43 22.84 1.73 -7.76
C ASN A 43 23.80 2.03 -8.93
N ARG A 44 23.37 2.69 -10.01
CA ARG A 44 24.26 3.03 -11.14
C ARG A 44 25.40 3.97 -10.76
N THR A 45 25.17 4.83 -9.77
CA THR A 45 26.15 5.77 -9.21
C THR A 45 27.07 5.08 -8.20
N GLY A 46 26.70 3.90 -7.69
CA GLY A 46 27.46 3.11 -6.71
C GLY A 46 27.43 3.68 -5.29
N ASP A 47 26.62 4.71 -5.03
CA ASP A 47 26.47 5.35 -3.71
C ASP A 47 25.23 4.87 -2.94
N PHE A 48 24.37 4.07 -3.57
CA PHE A 48 23.22 3.43 -2.92
C PHE A 48 23.58 2.00 -2.52
N SER A 49 23.91 1.78 -1.25
CA SER A 49 24.39 0.49 -0.75
C SER A 49 23.27 -0.46 -0.31
N ASP A 50 23.62 -1.74 -0.20
CA ASP A 50 22.75 -2.80 0.31
C ASP A 50 22.35 -2.52 1.78
N ASP A 51 23.31 -2.09 2.62
CA ASP A 51 23.03 -1.67 4.00
C ASP A 51 21.99 -0.55 4.08
N LEU A 52 22.00 0.39 3.12
CA LEU A 52 21.01 1.44 3.04
C LEU A 52 19.65 0.88 2.64
N LEU A 53 19.61 -0.01 1.64
CA LEU A 53 18.36 -0.63 1.20
C LEU A 53 17.70 -1.43 2.33
N ASP A 54 18.46 -2.26 3.03
CA ASP A 54 17.96 -3.06 4.14
C ASP A 54 17.42 -2.17 5.26
N TYR A 55 18.15 -1.11 5.60
CA TYR A 55 17.71 -0.12 6.58
C TYR A 55 16.44 0.64 6.16
N LEU A 56 16.31 0.98 4.87
CA LEU A 56 15.09 1.59 4.35
C LEU A 56 13.92 0.61 4.43
N MET A 57 14.11 -0.68 4.17
CA MET A 57 13.06 -1.68 4.29
C MET A 57 12.53 -1.84 5.72
N GLU A 58 13.39 -1.65 6.73
CA GLU A 58 12.97 -1.62 8.13
C GLU A 58 12.02 -0.47 8.47
N PHE A 59 12.04 0.64 7.70
CA PHE A 59 11.11 1.76 7.86
C PHE A 59 9.63 1.35 7.68
N LEU A 60 9.39 0.29 6.91
CA LEU A 60 8.04 -0.23 6.67
C LEU A 60 7.57 -1.19 7.78
N ILE A 61 8.44 -1.61 8.69
CA ILE A 61 8.11 -2.54 9.77
C ILE A 61 7.42 -1.77 10.92
N ASP A 62 6.36 -2.35 11.50
CA ASP A 62 5.73 -1.78 12.70
C ASP A 62 6.74 -1.69 13.85
N ALA A 63 6.69 -0.59 14.61
CA ALA A 63 7.63 -0.32 15.67
C ALA A 63 7.74 -1.49 16.68
N ASN A 64 6.63 -2.14 17.04
CA ASN A 64 6.66 -3.25 18.00
C ASN A 64 7.41 -4.46 17.44
N THR A 65 7.22 -4.75 16.15
CA THR A 65 7.95 -5.82 15.47
C THR A 65 9.43 -5.46 15.37
N LEU A 66 9.75 -4.23 14.97
CA LEU A 66 11.14 -3.76 14.87
C LEU A 66 11.86 -3.87 16.22
N TYR A 67 11.25 -3.42 17.32
CA TYR A 67 11.84 -3.58 18.66
C TYR A 67 12.06 -5.03 19.08
N GLY A 68 11.24 -5.96 18.58
CA GLY A 68 11.34 -7.38 18.90
C GLY A 68 12.35 -8.15 18.05
N THR A 69 12.68 -7.66 16.83
CA THR A 69 13.50 -8.41 15.86
C THR A 69 14.77 -7.71 15.43
N ALA A 70 14.91 -6.41 15.66
CA ALA A 70 16.05 -5.65 15.16
C ALA A 70 17.34 -5.94 15.93
N ASP A 71 18.43 -6.08 15.19
CA ASP A 71 19.76 -6.02 15.76
C ASP A 71 20.22 -4.56 15.86
N ARG A 72 20.74 -4.17 17.03
CA ARG A 72 21.14 -2.78 17.27
C ARG A 72 22.38 -2.39 16.49
N GLU A 73 23.28 -3.34 16.25
CA GLU A 73 24.50 -3.07 15.49
C GLU A 73 24.17 -2.83 14.02
N THR A 74 23.32 -3.66 13.39
CA THR A 74 22.86 -3.44 12.00
C THR A 74 22.11 -2.11 11.84
N LEU A 75 21.23 -1.74 12.78
CA LEU A 75 20.54 -0.45 12.76
C LEU A 75 21.51 0.74 12.74
N HIS A 76 22.61 0.66 13.48
CA HIS A 76 23.63 1.72 13.50
C HIS A 76 24.43 1.80 12.18
N VAL A 77 24.64 0.67 11.51
CA VAL A 77 25.27 0.64 10.17
C VAL A 77 24.33 1.28 9.15
N GLY A 78 23.06 0.87 9.14
CA GLY A 78 22.02 1.40 8.26
C GLY A 78 21.82 2.91 8.40
N GLN A 79 21.72 3.40 9.64
CA GLN A 79 21.61 4.84 9.90
C GLN A 79 22.79 5.64 9.34
N LYS A 80 24.04 5.14 9.50
CA LYS A 80 25.22 5.81 8.95
C LYS A 80 25.20 5.83 7.42
N ALA A 81 24.72 4.75 6.80
CA ALA A 81 24.56 4.69 5.34
C ALA A 81 23.52 5.71 4.86
N LEU A 82 22.40 5.85 5.57
CA LEU A 82 21.38 6.87 5.28
C LEU A 82 21.94 8.29 5.41
N ASP A 83 22.66 8.58 6.51
CA ASP A 83 23.27 9.89 6.74
C ASP A 83 24.25 10.26 5.61
N ALA A 84 25.10 9.31 5.20
CA ALA A 84 26.03 9.48 4.10
C ALA A 84 25.32 9.74 2.77
N TYR A 85 24.25 8.99 2.49
CA TYR A 85 23.45 9.17 1.28
C TYR A 85 22.75 10.53 1.24
N GLN A 86 22.19 10.99 2.37
CA GLN A 86 21.52 12.30 2.46
C GLN A 86 22.49 13.47 2.29
N ILE A 87 23.75 13.33 2.68
CA ILE A 87 24.78 14.35 2.43
C ILE A 87 25.02 14.54 0.92
N LEU A 88 25.03 13.44 0.16
CA LEU A 88 25.22 13.45 -1.29
C LEU A 88 23.94 13.81 -2.06
N HIS A 89 22.78 13.46 -1.49
CA HIS A 89 21.45 13.66 -2.06
C HIS A 89 20.56 14.47 -1.11
N PRO A 90 20.75 15.79 -0.99
CA PRO A 90 20.06 16.62 0.01
C PRO A 90 18.54 16.69 -0.17
N ASN A 91 18.02 16.32 -1.35
CA ASN A 91 16.58 16.24 -1.63
C ASN A 91 15.99 14.85 -1.36
N PHE A 92 16.78 13.90 -0.85
CA PHE A 92 16.32 12.56 -0.55
C PHE A 92 15.52 12.55 0.76
N THR A 93 14.31 12.00 0.69
CA THR A 93 13.52 11.65 1.87
C THR A 93 13.09 10.18 1.75
N VAL A 94 13.00 9.47 2.89
CA VAL A 94 12.55 8.07 2.92
C VAL A 94 11.12 7.94 2.39
N LEU A 95 10.27 8.92 2.67
CA LEU A 95 8.90 8.97 2.16
C LEU A 95 8.88 9.10 0.63
N ASP A 96 9.62 10.05 0.07
CA ASP A 96 9.69 10.23 -1.39
C ASP A 96 10.33 9.03 -2.08
N PHE A 97 11.28 8.37 -1.40
CA PHE A 97 11.86 7.12 -1.88
C PHE A 97 10.78 6.08 -2.11
N PHE A 98 9.96 5.73 -1.11
CA PHE A 98 8.89 4.74 -1.29
C PHE A 98 7.82 5.18 -2.30
N MET A 99 7.50 6.47 -2.34
CA MET A 99 6.53 7.00 -3.30
C MET A 99 7.02 6.93 -4.77
N LYS A 100 8.33 6.96 -4.99
CA LYS A 100 8.96 6.82 -6.32
C LYS A 100 9.33 5.37 -6.65
N ALA A 101 9.73 4.60 -5.65
CA ALA A 101 10.20 3.24 -5.77
C ALA A 101 9.07 2.23 -6.01
N GLY A 102 7.88 2.51 -5.47
CA GLY A 102 6.69 1.69 -5.69
C GLY A 102 6.10 1.82 -7.11
N PHE A 103 5.16 0.94 -7.42
CA PHE A 103 4.45 0.94 -8.69
C PHE A 103 3.59 2.20 -8.88
N SER A 104 3.42 2.63 -10.11
CA SER A 104 2.41 3.64 -10.48
C SER A 104 1.04 2.97 -10.67
N CYS A 105 -0.02 3.76 -10.56
CA CYS A 105 -1.37 3.22 -10.72
C CYS A 105 -1.57 2.64 -12.13
N GLU A 106 -1.06 3.33 -13.16
CA GLU A 106 -1.21 2.93 -14.57
C GLU A 106 -0.42 1.66 -14.91
N GLU A 107 0.66 1.36 -14.18
CA GLU A 107 1.39 0.08 -14.32
C GLU A 107 0.56 -1.08 -13.76
N THR A 108 -0.06 -0.89 -12.58
CA THR A 108 -0.74 -1.97 -11.85
C THR A 108 -2.19 -2.18 -12.25
N MET A 109 -2.96 -1.13 -12.50
CA MET A 109 -4.41 -1.21 -12.68
C MET A 109 -4.78 -1.32 -14.16
N MET A 110 -5.16 -2.51 -14.61
CA MET A 110 -5.47 -2.76 -16.03
C MET A 110 -6.92 -2.42 -16.39
N LEU A 111 -7.86 -2.78 -15.52
CA LEU A 111 -9.29 -2.56 -15.75
C LEU A 111 -10.04 -2.40 -14.43
N CYS A 112 -10.89 -1.36 -14.36
CA CYS A 112 -11.89 -1.23 -13.30
C CYS A 112 -13.29 -1.19 -13.89
N SER A 113 -14.21 -1.88 -13.23
CA SER A 113 -15.63 -1.89 -13.54
C SER A 113 -16.44 -1.84 -12.25
N PHE A 114 -17.53 -1.09 -12.24
CA PHE A 114 -18.48 -1.08 -11.14
C PHE A 114 -19.90 -1.23 -11.68
N GLY A 115 -20.64 -2.22 -11.19
CA GLY A 115 -21.98 -2.53 -11.73
C GLY A 115 -21.99 -2.82 -13.24
N GLY A 116 -20.91 -3.42 -13.76
CA GLY A 116 -20.73 -3.71 -15.19
C GLY A 116 -20.29 -2.52 -16.06
N ARG A 117 -20.07 -1.33 -15.49
CA ARG A 117 -19.61 -0.14 -16.21
C ARG A 117 -18.14 0.13 -15.95
N GLN A 118 -17.36 0.21 -17.01
CA GLN A 118 -15.93 0.50 -16.93
C GLN A 118 -15.66 1.97 -16.58
N PHE A 119 -14.59 2.20 -15.83
CA PHE A 119 -14.08 3.53 -15.51
C PHE A 119 -12.56 3.51 -15.38
N ASN A 120 -11.94 4.69 -15.47
CA ASN A 120 -10.49 4.83 -15.22
C ASN A 120 -10.22 4.74 -13.72
N CYS A 121 -9.56 3.66 -13.27
CA CYS A 121 -9.17 3.45 -11.88
C CYS A 121 -8.36 4.62 -11.33
N CYS A 122 -7.32 5.02 -12.06
CA CYS A 122 -6.30 5.97 -11.64
C CYS A 122 -6.80 7.40 -11.57
N GLN A 123 -7.94 7.69 -12.22
CA GLN A 123 -8.64 8.96 -12.05
C GLN A 123 -9.23 9.14 -10.64
N TYR A 124 -9.63 8.04 -9.98
CA TYR A 124 -10.32 8.06 -8.67
C TYR A 124 -9.50 7.41 -7.56
N MET A 125 -8.22 7.10 -7.84
CA MET A 125 -7.30 6.55 -6.86
C MET A 125 -6.32 7.61 -6.39
N SER A 126 -6.11 7.67 -5.08
CA SER A 126 -5.04 8.46 -4.46
C SER A 126 -3.94 7.56 -3.93
N ALA A 127 -2.69 7.92 -4.19
CA ALA A 127 -1.55 7.20 -3.63
C ALA A 127 -1.38 7.52 -2.14
N ILE A 128 -1.19 6.50 -1.31
CA ILE A 128 -0.89 6.62 0.12
C ILE A 128 0.29 5.73 0.48
N LEU A 129 1.06 6.12 1.50
CA LEU A 129 2.14 5.30 2.03
C LEU A 129 1.62 4.49 3.22
N THR A 130 1.90 3.19 3.22
CA THR A 130 1.59 2.25 4.31
C THR A 130 2.84 1.44 4.67
N ASN A 131 2.71 0.52 5.63
CA ASN A 131 3.73 -0.50 5.93
C ASN A 131 3.96 -1.52 4.80
N LEU A 132 3.16 -1.50 3.73
CA LEU A 132 3.41 -2.25 2.49
C LEU A 132 4.04 -1.38 1.39
N GLY A 133 4.49 -0.17 1.73
CA GLY A 133 4.97 0.81 0.77
C GLY A 133 3.83 1.59 0.12
N LYS A 134 4.00 1.96 -1.15
CA LYS A 134 3.05 2.78 -1.89
C LYS A 134 1.81 1.96 -2.27
N CYS A 135 0.66 2.41 -1.79
CA CYS A 135 -0.65 1.82 -2.05
C CYS A 135 -1.58 2.82 -2.74
N PHE A 136 -2.71 2.34 -3.23
CA PHE A 136 -3.72 3.16 -3.89
C PHE A 136 -5.08 2.98 -3.20
N THR A 137 -5.67 4.09 -2.79
CA THR A 137 -7.03 4.13 -2.24
C THR A 137 -7.99 4.64 -3.29
N LEU A 138 -8.96 3.80 -3.67
CA LEU A 138 -10.07 4.13 -4.54
C LEU A 138 -11.20 4.73 -3.71
N ASP A 139 -11.52 6.00 -4.00
CA ASP A 139 -12.67 6.69 -3.42
C ASP A 139 -13.79 6.84 -4.47
N MET A 140 -14.78 5.97 -4.35
CA MET A 140 -15.95 5.97 -5.24
C MET A 140 -16.95 7.07 -4.85
N HIS A 141 -16.99 7.48 -3.59
CA HIS A 141 -17.87 8.55 -3.11
C HIS A 141 -17.43 9.90 -3.66
N GLY A 142 -16.12 10.18 -3.62
CA GLY A 142 -15.50 11.38 -4.17
C GLY A 142 -15.55 11.50 -5.69
N SER A 143 -15.98 10.46 -6.42
CA SER A 143 -15.99 10.43 -7.89
C SER A 143 -16.97 11.42 -8.55
N GLY A 144 -17.96 11.91 -7.80
CA GLY A 144 -19.07 12.71 -8.34
C GLY A 144 -19.99 11.95 -9.30
N LYS A 145 -19.90 10.61 -9.32
CA LYS A 145 -20.73 9.73 -10.16
C LYS A 145 -21.64 8.90 -9.28
N ASP A 146 -22.93 9.24 -9.22
CA ASP A 146 -23.92 8.56 -8.38
C ASP A 146 -23.93 7.03 -8.53
N TRP A 147 -23.74 6.55 -9.76
CA TRP A 147 -23.71 5.12 -10.08
C TRP A 147 -22.49 4.37 -9.52
N MET A 148 -21.45 5.08 -9.06
CA MET A 148 -20.26 4.52 -8.41
C MET A 148 -20.36 4.54 -6.88
N GLN A 149 -21.24 5.34 -6.29
CA GLN A 149 -21.29 5.57 -4.84
C GLN A 149 -22.05 4.49 -4.07
N LYS A 150 -22.99 3.81 -4.74
CA LYS A 150 -23.85 2.82 -4.09
C LYS A 150 -23.96 1.55 -4.90
N GLN A 151 -23.87 0.43 -4.21
CA GLN A 151 -24.20 -0.88 -4.74
C GLN A 151 -25.72 -1.11 -4.57
N MET A 152 -26.43 -1.21 -5.69
CA MET A 152 -27.89 -1.35 -5.72
C MET A 152 -28.35 -2.82 -5.61
N GLU A 153 -27.54 -3.75 -6.09
CA GLU A 153 -27.88 -5.17 -6.12
C GLU A 153 -26.72 -6.01 -5.56
N ALA A 154 -27.04 -7.19 -5.03
CA ALA A 154 -26.03 -8.16 -4.64
C ALA A 154 -25.60 -9.00 -5.86
N GLY A 155 -24.32 -9.35 -5.92
CA GLY A 155 -23.79 -10.23 -6.97
C GLY A 155 -22.44 -9.74 -7.51
N VAL A 156 -21.68 -10.67 -8.10
CA VAL A 156 -20.32 -10.40 -8.60
C VAL A 156 -20.28 -9.35 -9.71
N THR A 157 -21.39 -9.16 -10.44
CA THR A 157 -21.53 -8.16 -11.51
C THR A 157 -22.03 -6.81 -11.02
N ALA A 158 -22.56 -6.73 -9.79
CA ALA A 158 -23.17 -5.53 -9.23
C ALA A 158 -22.20 -4.72 -8.34
N GLY A 159 -21.02 -5.26 -8.05
CA GLY A 159 -19.99 -4.60 -7.24
C GLY A 159 -18.80 -4.10 -8.07
N LEU A 160 -17.67 -3.92 -7.39
CA LEU A 160 -16.39 -3.53 -7.98
C LEU A 160 -15.64 -4.76 -8.51
N GLN A 161 -15.16 -4.65 -9.74
CA GLN A 161 -14.25 -5.59 -10.37
C GLN A 161 -12.98 -4.85 -10.78
N ILE A 162 -11.84 -5.37 -10.34
CA ILE A 162 -10.52 -4.84 -10.70
C ILE A 162 -9.71 -5.99 -11.31
N ILE A 163 -9.07 -5.73 -12.45
CA ILE A 163 -8.04 -6.57 -13.03
C ILE A 163 -6.73 -5.80 -12.90
N LEU A 164 -5.73 -6.45 -12.32
CA LEU A 164 -4.43 -5.85 -12.04
C LEU A 164 -3.28 -6.74 -12.53
N ASP A 165 -2.14 -6.09 -12.77
CA ASP A 165 -0.84 -6.73 -12.94
C ASP A 165 -0.03 -6.57 -11.65
N ALA A 166 0.39 -7.71 -11.07
CA ALA A 166 1.17 -7.72 -9.83
C ALA A 166 2.66 -7.47 -10.06
N HIS A 167 3.14 -7.52 -11.31
CA HIS A 167 4.55 -7.33 -11.66
C HIS A 167 5.52 -8.20 -10.86
N LEU A 168 5.30 -9.52 -10.88
CA LEU A 168 6.12 -10.48 -10.13
C LEU A 168 7.59 -10.47 -10.58
N GLU A 169 7.88 -10.08 -11.82
CA GLU A 169 9.23 -9.90 -12.36
C GLU A 169 10.04 -8.79 -11.68
N GLU A 170 9.37 -7.84 -11.04
CA GLU A 170 9.99 -6.74 -10.29
C GLU A 170 10.26 -7.09 -8.82
N GLN A 171 9.91 -8.31 -8.38
CA GLN A 171 10.18 -8.81 -7.05
C GLN A 171 11.67 -9.14 -6.88
N PHE A 172 12.19 -8.94 -5.68
CA PHE A 172 13.53 -9.43 -5.31
C PHE A 172 13.49 -10.95 -5.14
N ASP A 173 14.37 -11.64 -5.86
CA ASP A 173 14.51 -13.09 -5.72
C ASP A 173 15.21 -13.35 -4.38
N GLY A 174 14.54 -13.97 -3.41
CA GLY A 174 15.09 -14.28 -2.08
C GLY A 174 16.28 -15.26 -2.08
N THR A 175 16.93 -15.48 -3.22
CA THR A 175 18.12 -16.31 -3.44
C THR A 175 19.39 -15.48 -3.69
N GLY A 176 19.32 -14.15 -3.57
CA GLY A 176 20.43 -13.22 -3.81
C GLY A 176 21.48 -13.17 -2.69
N GLY A 177 22.26 -14.22 -2.52
CA GLY A 177 23.58 -14.14 -1.86
C GLY A 177 24.62 -13.39 -2.71
N GLY A 178 24.22 -12.30 -3.36
CA GLY A 178 25.08 -11.50 -4.22
C GLY A 178 24.52 -10.09 -4.30
N ASN A 179 25.40 -9.12 -4.07
CA ASN A 179 25.18 -7.68 -4.22
C ASN A 179 24.17 -7.36 -5.33
N PHE A 180 23.25 -6.43 -5.04
CA PHE A 180 22.27 -5.92 -5.99
C PHE A 180 22.91 -5.29 -7.25
#